data_AF-A0A5N5I0R0-F1
#
_entry.id   AF-A0A5N5I0R0-F1
#
_cell.length_a   1.000
_cell.length_b   1.000
_cell.length_c   1.000
_cell.angle_alpha   90.00
_cell.angle_beta   90.00
_cell.angle_gamma   90.00
#
_symmetry.space_group_name_H-M   'P 1'
#
loop_
_entity.id
_entity.type
_entity.pdbx_description
1 polymer ?
#
loop_
_entity_poly.entity_id
_entity_poly.type
_entity_poly.pdbx_seq_one_letter_code
_entity_poly.pdbx_strand_id
1 'polypeptide(L)'
;MTLQLIGVPAKAEKDEVVKSVMELKSAEIEEGYTLDTVRSRLGLLMDVRDKLLFEPEYAGNIKENIPPKSSLRVPWAWLPGALCLLQEVGEVELVQDVGRVAVQHPDAKPYIHDLLLSMALAECATAKVGFEKNKVSQGFEALARAQCLLRSRKSLGKIALLSQIEESLEELAPACTLELLGMSQSPENAERRRGAIAALRELVRQGLDVETSCRVQDWPCFLTQALNRLMASEIVDLLPWDELAITRKNKKSLESQNQRVVIDFNCFYTVLRAHVALGFSSKQKELIEKAKSICECLIASEGADLKLEEAFCLFLLGQTGSGSSSNASSVQLERNLGMHRGKAWDGWFARGVLVGRITLAGVLGCIVFASLRLKA
;
A
#
# COMPACT_ATOMS: atom_id res chain seq x y z
N MET A 1 -2.05 33.08 -1.16
CA MET A 1 -2.34 32.47 -2.46
C MET A 1 -1.57 33.10 -3.62
N THR A 2 -1.49 34.43 -3.77
CA THR A 2 -0.88 35.06 -4.97
C THR A 2 0.54 34.60 -5.29
N LEU A 3 1.48 34.66 -4.33
CA LEU A 3 2.86 34.18 -4.52
C LEU A 3 2.98 32.65 -4.51
N GLN A 4 2.05 31.96 -3.83
CA GLN A 4 2.00 30.49 -3.82
C GLN A 4 1.63 29.92 -5.19
N LEU A 5 0.84 30.63 -6.00
CA LEU A 5 0.53 30.23 -7.39
C LEU A 5 1.77 30.12 -8.29
N ILE A 6 2.85 30.78 -7.92
CA ILE A 6 4.13 30.73 -8.64
C ILE A 6 5.25 30.13 -7.79
N GLY A 7 4.93 29.51 -6.65
CA GLY A 7 5.92 28.78 -5.84
C GLY A 7 7.07 29.61 -5.29
N VAL A 8 6.92 30.94 -5.16
CA VAL A 8 7.97 31.82 -4.63
C VAL A 8 7.68 32.25 -3.19
N PRO A 9 8.70 32.51 -2.36
CA PRO A 9 8.50 32.94 -0.98
C PRO A 9 7.84 34.33 -0.91
N ALA A 10 7.23 34.64 0.25
CA ALA A 10 6.57 35.93 0.50
C ALA A 10 7.48 37.17 0.35
N LYS A 11 8.80 36.96 0.36
CA LYS A 11 9.84 38.00 0.25
C LYS A 11 10.59 37.94 -1.08
N ALA A 12 10.06 37.25 -2.09
CA ALA A 12 10.72 37.07 -3.36
C ALA A 12 10.98 38.40 -4.07
N GLU A 13 12.14 38.53 -4.69
CA GLU A 13 12.48 39.69 -5.53
C GLU A 13 11.78 39.62 -6.90
N LYS A 14 11.73 40.75 -7.61
CA LYS A 14 11.00 40.83 -8.89
C LYS A 14 11.60 39.92 -9.97
N ASP A 15 12.91 39.74 -9.97
CA ASP A 15 13.62 38.83 -10.85
C ASP A 15 13.29 37.36 -10.55
N GLU A 16 13.18 36.99 -9.27
CA GLU A 16 12.73 35.65 -8.85
C GLU A 16 11.30 35.36 -9.30
N VAL A 17 10.41 36.36 -9.20
CA VAL A 17 9.03 36.28 -9.71
C VAL A 17 9.02 36.05 -11.23
N VAL A 18 9.81 36.82 -11.98
CA VAL A 18 9.91 36.67 -13.45
C VAL A 18 10.46 35.30 -13.81
N LYS A 19 11.51 34.85 -13.12
CA LYS A 19 12.14 33.56 -13.36
C LYS A 19 11.14 32.42 -13.17
N SER A 20 10.47 32.36 -12.02
CA SER A 20 9.48 31.31 -11.74
C SER A 20 8.33 31.31 -12.75
N VAL A 21 7.82 32.49 -13.10
CA VAL A 21 6.76 32.61 -14.11
C VAL A 21 7.21 32.09 -15.48
N MET A 22 8.45 32.35 -15.87
CA MET A 22 8.97 31.86 -17.16
C MET A 22 9.16 30.34 -17.14
N GLU A 23 9.67 29.78 -16.03
CA GLU A 23 9.82 28.33 -15.83
C GLU A 23 8.45 27.63 -15.90
N LEU A 24 7.46 28.12 -15.16
CA LEU A 24 6.08 27.60 -15.22
C LEU A 24 5.47 27.75 -16.61
N LYS A 25 5.74 28.84 -17.32
CA LYS A 25 5.22 29.03 -18.67
C LYS A 25 5.81 28.01 -19.66
N SER A 26 7.08 27.63 -19.50
CA SER A 26 7.73 26.61 -20.33
C SER A 26 7.44 25.17 -19.90
N ALA A 27 7.00 24.97 -18.66
CA ALA A 27 6.68 23.65 -18.14
C ALA A 27 5.56 22.98 -18.93
N GLU A 28 5.74 21.70 -19.19
CA GLU A 28 4.71 20.87 -19.80
C GLU A 28 3.58 20.62 -18.79
N ILE A 29 2.35 20.66 -19.30
CA ILE A 29 1.15 20.41 -18.50
C ILE A 29 0.83 18.93 -18.63
N GLU A 30 0.46 18.31 -17.51
CA GLU A 30 0.06 16.90 -17.47
C GLU A 30 -1.09 16.58 -18.45
N GLU A 31 -1.06 15.37 -19.00
CA GLU A 31 -2.09 14.92 -19.90
C GLU A 31 -3.45 14.77 -19.19
N GLY A 32 -4.53 15.13 -19.90
CA GLY A 32 -5.90 14.99 -19.41
C GLY A 32 -6.59 16.32 -19.10
N TYR A 33 -5.85 17.42 -18.90
CA TYR A 33 -6.47 18.73 -18.73
C TYR A 33 -7.20 19.17 -20.00
N THR A 34 -8.32 19.89 -19.82
CA THR A 34 -9.03 20.52 -20.93
C THR A 34 -8.24 21.71 -21.49
N LEU A 35 -8.46 22.02 -22.78
CA LEU A 35 -7.84 23.19 -23.42
C LEU A 35 -8.23 24.52 -22.75
N ASP A 36 -9.41 24.58 -22.13
CA ASP A 36 -9.85 25.76 -21.39
C ASP A 36 -9.02 25.94 -20.12
N THR A 37 -8.70 24.84 -19.42
CA THR A 37 -7.80 24.88 -18.26
C THR A 37 -6.39 25.30 -18.66
N VAL A 38 -5.84 24.74 -19.75
CA VAL A 38 -4.53 25.16 -20.29
C VAL A 38 -4.50 26.66 -20.60
N ARG A 39 -5.55 27.19 -21.24
CA ARG A 39 -5.66 28.63 -21.52
C ARG A 39 -5.80 29.46 -20.23
N SER A 40 -6.63 29.01 -19.29
CA SER A 40 -6.86 29.71 -18.02
C SER A 40 -5.59 29.74 -17.15
N ARG A 41 -4.81 28.66 -17.14
CA ARG A 41 -3.50 28.55 -16.48
C ARG A 41 -2.55 29.62 -17.00
N LEU A 42 -2.39 29.71 -18.33
CA LEU A 42 -1.51 30.71 -18.95
C LEU A 42 -2.00 32.14 -18.70
N GLY A 43 -3.32 32.39 -18.82
CA GLY A 43 -3.92 33.69 -18.55
C GLY A 43 -3.70 34.13 -17.09
N LEU A 44 -3.97 33.25 -16.14
CA LEU A 44 -3.76 33.49 -14.72
C LEU A 44 -2.28 33.71 -14.40
N LEU A 45 -1.38 32.94 -14.99
CA LEU A 45 0.07 33.07 -14.77
C LEU A 45 0.57 34.46 -15.22
N MET A 46 0.10 34.95 -16.37
CA MET A 46 0.46 36.30 -16.84
C MET A 46 -0.19 37.40 -15.99
N ASP A 47 -1.45 37.23 -15.58
CA ASP A 47 -2.15 38.16 -14.69
C ASP A 47 -1.46 38.28 -13.32
N VAL A 48 -1.05 37.16 -12.72
CA VAL A 48 -0.30 37.13 -11.46
C VAL A 48 1.05 37.82 -11.61
N ARG A 49 1.77 37.56 -12.70
CA ARG A 49 3.04 38.25 -12.99
C ARG A 49 2.83 39.77 -13.04
N ASP A 50 1.86 40.24 -13.81
CA ASP A 50 1.66 41.66 -14.02
C ASP A 50 1.24 42.37 -12.73
N LYS A 51 0.38 41.73 -11.93
CA LYS A 51 0.03 42.18 -10.57
C LYS A 51 1.25 42.31 -9.67
N LEU A 52 2.10 41.28 -9.62
CA LEU A 52 3.27 41.27 -8.75
C LEU A 52 4.39 42.22 -9.21
N LEU A 53 4.47 42.55 -10.49
CA LEU A 53 5.51 43.45 -11.02
C LEU A 53 5.09 44.91 -11.04
N PHE A 54 3.82 45.19 -11.36
CA PHE A 54 3.37 46.53 -11.74
C PHE A 54 2.26 47.08 -10.85
N GLU A 55 1.50 46.25 -10.13
CA GLU A 55 0.42 46.73 -9.25
C GLU A 55 0.92 46.86 -7.79
N PRO A 56 1.03 48.09 -7.24
CA PRO A 56 1.59 48.30 -5.91
C PRO A 56 0.82 47.57 -4.79
N GLU A 57 -0.49 47.36 -4.98
CA GLU A 57 -1.32 46.64 -4.02
C GLU A 57 -0.97 45.14 -3.91
N TYR A 58 -0.49 44.51 -5.00
CA TYR A 58 -0.08 43.10 -5.00
C TYR A 58 1.42 42.93 -4.82
N ALA A 59 2.24 43.82 -5.38
CA ALA A 59 3.70 43.77 -5.28
C ALA A 59 4.21 44.06 -3.86
N GLY A 60 3.48 44.86 -3.08
CA GLY A 60 3.98 45.40 -1.83
C GLY A 60 5.19 46.32 -2.02
N ASN A 61 5.82 46.72 -0.92
CA ASN A 61 7.04 47.52 -0.94
C ASN A 61 8.01 47.07 0.15
N ILE A 62 9.05 46.35 -0.27
CA ILE A 62 10.09 45.82 0.63
C ILE A 62 10.83 46.95 1.35
N LYS A 63 11.05 48.11 0.70
CA LYS A 63 11.73 49.26 1.30
C LYS A 63 10.90 49.93 2.38
N GLU A 64 9.57 49.83 2.28
CA GLU A 64 8.61 50.43 3.23
C GLU A 64 8.00 49.37 4.18
N ASN A 65 8.52 48.14 4.20
CA ASN A 65 7.98 47.01 4.97
C ASN A 65 6.48 46.72 4.72
N ILE A 66 5.97 47.06 3.53
CA ILE A 66 4.60 46.77 3.13
C ILE A 66 4.58 45.37 2.49
N PRO A 67 3.92 44.37 3.09
CA PRO A 67 3.87 43.03 2.53
C PRO A 67 2.99 42.99 1.27
N PRO A 68 3.29 42.10 0.31
CA PRO A 68 2.43 41.85 -0.85
C PRO A 68 1.06 41.32 -0.42
N LYS A 69 0.00 41.71 -1.14
CA LYS A 69 -1.37 41.23 -0.87
C LYS A 69 -1.48 39.73 -1.12
N SER A 70 -1.84 39.01 -0.06
CA SER A 70 -1.87 37.55 -0.03
C SER A 70 -3.08 36.92 -0.72
N SER A 71 -4.17 37.69 -0.87
CA SER A 71 -5.44 37.23 -1.44
C SER A 71 -5.62 37.69 -2.88
N LEU A 72 -5.69 36.71 -3.79
CA LEU A 72 -6.09 36.91 -5.18
C LEU A 72 -7.54 36.43 -5.34
N ARG A 73 -8.39 37.25 -5.96
CA ARG A 73 -9.73 36.81 -6.34
C ARG A 73 -9.65 36.12 -7.70
N VAL A 74 -9.88 34.81 -7.72
CA VAL A 74 -9.86 34.00 -8.95
C VAL A 74 -11.31 33.71 -9.38
N PRO A 75 -11.73 34.09 -10.59
CA PRO A 75 -13.03 33.70 -11.13
C PRO A 75 -13.14 32.17 -11.28
N TRP A 76 -14.36 31.61 -11.18
CA TRP A 76 -14.57 30.16 -11.33
C TRP A 76 -13.98 29.57 -12.62
N ALA A 77 -14.03 30.31 -13.73
CA ALA A 77 -13.45 29.90 -15.00
C ALA A 77 -11.92 29.76 -14.98
N TRP A 78 -11.24 30.38 -14.02
CA TRP A 78 -9.77 30.33 -13.88
C TRP A 78 -9.34 29.45 -12.71
N LEU A 79 -10.30 28.95 -11.92
CA LEU A 79 -10.00 28.12 -10.77
C LEU A 79 -9.25 26.82 -11.13
N PRO A 80 -9.60 26.09 -12.20
CA PRO A 80 -8.81 24.95 -12.64
C PRO A 80 -7.36 25.30 -12.97
N GLY A 81 -7.13 26.41 -13.67
CA GLY A 81 -5.79 26.91 -13.95
C GLY A 81 -5.01 27.25 -12.67
N ALA A 82 -5.70 27.80 -11.66
CA ALA A 82 -5.11 28.07 -10.35
C ALA A 82 -4.71 26.78 -9.61
N LEU A 83 -5.59 25.76 -9.57
CA LEU A 83 -5.27 24.48 -8.94
C LEU A 83 -4.15 23.74 -9.67
N CYS A 84 -4.12 23.83 -11.01
CA CYS A 84 -3.04 23.28 -11.82
C CYS A 84 -1.70 23.91 -11.43
N LEU A 85 -1.62 25.24 -11.36
CA LEU A 85 -0.39 25.93 -10.93
C LEU A 85 0.02 25.56 -9.50
N LEU A 86 -0.93 25.52 -8.56
CA LEU A 86 -0.64 25.10 -7.18
C LEU A 86 -0.14 23.65 -7.11
N GLN A 87 -0.66 22.77 -7.96
CA GLN A 87 -0.18 21.40 -8.05
C GLN A 87 1.25 21.33 -8.64
N GLU A 88 1.55 22.12 -9.67
CA GLU A 88 2.87 22.16 -10.30
C GLU A 88 3.97 22.67 -9.35
N VAL A 89 3.67 23.67 -8.55
CA VAL A 89 4.60 24.24 -7.55
C VAL A 89 4.67 23.42 -6.25
N GLY A 90 3.84 22.37 -6.12
CA GLY A 90 3.88 21.43 -5.01
C GLY A 90 3.06 21.83 -3.78
N GLU A 91 2.13 22.77 -3.90
CA GLU A 91 1.22 23.22 -2.84
C GLU A 91 0.03 22.24 -2.66
N VAL A 92 0.37 20.98 -2.37
CA VAL A 92 -0.56 19.84 -2.33
C VAL A 92 -1.71 20.04 -1.35
N GLU A 93 -1.44 20.52 -0.14
CA GLU A 93 -2.46 20.76 0.89
C GLU A 93 -3.49 21.79 0.41
N LEU A 94 -3.02 22.88 -0.19
CA LEU A 94 -3.89 23.94 -0.70
C LEU A 94 -4.74 23.47 -1.89
N VAL A 95 -4.18 22.65 -2.78
CA VAL A 95 -4.95 22.01 -3.88
C VAL A 95 -6.09 21.17 -3.31
N GLN A 96 -5.83 20.37 -2.27
CA GLN A 96 -6.85 19.54 -1.64
C GLN A 96 -7.92 20.35 -0.92
N ASP A 97 -7.52 21.38 -0.15
CA ASP A 97 -8.45 22.23 0.59
C ASP A 97 -9.37 23.00 -0.34
N VAL A 98 -8.80 23.68 -1.34
CA VAL A 98 -9.58 24.44 -2.31
C VAL A 98 -10.43 23.50 -3.18
N GLY A 99 -9.85 22.39 -3.63
CA GLY A 99 -10.55 21.40 -4.46
C GLY A 99 -11.77 20.79 -3.78
N ARG A 100 -11.65 20.38 -2.50
CA ARG A 100 -12.78 19.84 -1.73
C ARG A 100 -13.95 20.81 -1.62
N VAL A 101 -13.67 22.08 -1.34
CA VAL A 101 -14.70 23.12 -1.26
C VAL A 101 -15.28 23.41 -2.65
N ALA A 102 -14.42 23.50 -3.68
CA ALA A 102 -14.82 23.83 -5.04
C ALA A 102 -15.76 22.78 -5.64
N VAL A 103 -15.43 21.49 -5.53
CA VAL A 103 -16.23 20.40 -6.15
C VAL A 103 -17.67 20.35 -5.60
N GLN A 104 -17.90 20.85 -4.39
CA GLN A 104 -19.24 20.93 -3.79
C GLN A 104 -20.03 22.17 -4.25
N HIS A 105 -19.38 23.15 -4.88
CA HIS A 105 -20.00 24.41 -5.26
C HIS A 105 -20.74 24.30 -6.62
N PRO A 106 -21.98 24.84 -6.75
CA PRO A 106 -22.73 24.76 -8.01
C PRO A 106 -22.01 25.35 -9.22
N ASP A 107 -21.33 26.49 -9.06
CA ASP A 107 -20.58 27.17 -10.13
C ASP A 107 -19.35 26.38 -10.62
N ALA A 108 -18.87 25.42 -9.83
CA ALA A 108 -17.73 24.59 -10.20
C ALA A 108 -18.11 23.46 -11.17
N LYS A 109 -19.40 23.16 -11.33
CA LYS A 109 -19.91 22.04 -12.15
C LYS A 109 -19.29 21.93 -13.56
N PRO A 110 -19.13 23.02 -14.32
CA PRO A 110 -18.49 22.97 -15.64
C PRO A 110 -17.02 22.51 -15.57
N TYR A 111 -16.36 22.79 -14.45
CA TYR A 111 -14.92 22.69 -14.25
C TYR A 111 -14.49 21.45 -13.45
N ILE A 112 -15.44 20.65 -12.95
CA ILE A 112 -15.18 19.48 -12.10
C ILE A 112 -14.15 18.51 -12.70
N HIS A 113 -14.07 18.38 -14.03
CA HIS A 113 -13.09 17.51 -14.68
C HIS A 113 -11.67 17.85 -14.24
N ASP A 114 -11.28 19.11 -14.46
CA ASP A 114 -9.92 19.59 -14.25
C ASP A 114 -9.64 19.78 -12.76
N LEU A 115 -10.64 20.15 -11.95
CA LEU A 115 -10.51 20.22 -10.50
C LEU A 115 -10.15 18.84 -9.90
N LEU A 116 -10.87 17.79 -10.32
CA LEU A 116 -10.59 16.43 -9.87
C LEU A 116 -9.24 15.92 -10.36
N LEU A 117 -8.83 16.28 -11.59
CA LEU A 117 -7.52 15.94 -12.12
C LEU A 117 -6.39 16.59 -11.28
N SER A 118 -6.48 17.89 -10.98
CA SER A 118 -5.51 18.57 -10.11
C SER A 118 -5.44 17.94 -8.72
N MET A 119 -6.59 17.58 -8.13
CA MET A 119 -6.63 16.89 -6.84
C MET A 119 -6.00 15.50 -6.92
N ALA A 120 -6.23 14.74 -8.00
CA ALA A 120 -5.63 13.42 -8.17
C ALA A 120 -4.10 13.50 -8.33
N LEU A 121 -3.60 14.44 -9.12
CA LEU A 121 -2.16 14.70 -9.28
C LEU A 121 -1.51 15.13 -7.96
N ALA A 122 -2.21 15.94 -7.16
CA ALA A 122 -1.74 16.32 -5.83
C ALA A 122 -1.65 15.12 -4.87
N GLU A 123 -2.60 14.17 -4.92
CA GLU A 123 -2.50 12.90 -4.18
C GLU A 123 -1.34 12.01 -4.68
N CYS A 124 -1.06 12.00 -6.00
CA CYS A 124 0.13 11.31 -6.52
C CYS A 124 1.43 11.94 -5.98
N ALA A 125 1.49 13.26 -5.84
CA ALA A 125 2.61 13.94 -5.19
C ALA A 125 2.74 13.58 -3.70
N THR A 126 1.61 13.48 -2.96
CA THR A 126 1.61 12.93 -1.60
C THR A 126 2.14 11.50 -1.57
N ALA A 127 1.73 10.67 -2.52
CA ALA A 127 2.18 9.28 -2.60
C ALA A 127 3.69 9.18 -2.77
N LYS A 128 4.25 9.97 -3.70
CA LYS A 128 5.69 10.09 -3.95
C LYS A 128 6.45 10.41 -2.66
N VAL A 129 6.02 11.43 -1.92
CA VAL A 129 6.66 11.82 -0.64
C VAL A 129 6.58 10.68 0.40
N GLY A 130 5.47 9.94 0.43
CA GLY A 130 5.32 8.75 1.27
C GLY A 130 6.34 7.67 0.94
N PHE A 131 6.51 7.35 -0.35
CA PHE A 131 7.47 6.36 -0.82
C PHE A 131 8.92 6.76 -0.58
N GLU A 132 9.27 8.03 -0.80
CA GLU A 132 10.61 8.57 -0.49
C GLU A 132 10.97 8.43 1.01
N LYS A 133 9.96 8.47 1.88
CA LYS A 133 10.10 8.29 3.33
C LYS A 133 9.98 6.83 3.78
N ASN A 134 9.94 5.87 2.86
CA ASN A 134 9.69 4.44 3.14
C ASN A 134 8.40 4.18 3.92
N LYS A 135 7.36 4.99 3.70
CA LYS A 135 6.02 4.80 4.27
C LYS A 135 5.09 4.29 3.17
N VAL A 136 5.17 3.00 2.87
CA VAL A 136 4.44 2.39 1.74
C VAL A 136 2.93 2.48 1.98
N SER A 137 2.47 2.28 3.21
CA SER A 137 1.05 2.40 3.56
C SER A 137 0.48 3.78 3.26
N GLN A 138 1.20 4.84 3.64
CA GLN A 138 0.77 6.22 3.39
C GLN A 138 0.74 6.56 1.91
N GLY A 139 1.75 6.09 1.16
CA GLY A 139 1.80 6.30 -0.29
C GLY A 139 0.69 5.54 -1.01
N PHE A 140 0.41 4.31 -0.58
CA PHE A 140 -0.68 3.48 -1.09
C PHE A 140 -2.06 4.13 -0.84
N GLU A 141 -2.31 4.61 0.37
CA GLU A 141 -3.57 5.32 0.70
C GLU A 141 -3.76 6.58 -0.17
N ALA A 142 -2.69 7.32 -0.45
CA ALA A 142 -2.74 8.49 -1.33
C ALA A 142 -3.06 8.10 -2.79
N LEU A 143 -2.42 7.06 -3.34
CA LEU A 143 -2.76 6.53 -4.66
C LEU A 143 -4.21 6.03 -4.73
N ALA A 144 -4.72 5.39 -3.68
CA ALA A 144 -6.11 4.96 -3.62
C ALA A 144 -7.10 6.15 -3.65
N ARG A 145 -6.76 7.27 -2.98
CA ARG A 145 -7.54 8.51 -3.08
C ARG A 145 -7.47 9.12 -4.48
N ALA A 146 -6.30 9.16 -5.10
CA ALA A 146 -6.14 9.61 -6.49
C ALA A 146 -7.02 8.78 -7.45
N GLN A 147 -6.98 7.45 -7.33
CA GLN A 147 -7.82 6.53 -8.10
C GLN A 147 -9.32 6.81 -7.90
N CYS A 148 -9.75 7.05 -6.66
CA CYS A 148 -11.14 7.37 -6.34
C CYS A 148 -11.61 8.66 -7.05
N LEU A 149 -10.78 9.71 -7.01
CA LEU A 149 -11.06 10.97 -7.70
C LEU A 149 -11.21 10.77 -9.20
N LEU A 150 -10.29 10.04 -9.84
CA LEU A 150 -10.34 9.78 -11.28
C LEU A 150 -11.53 8.90 -11.69
N ARG A 151 -11.86 7.87 -10.91
CA ARG A 151 -13.01 6.99 -11.19
C ARG A 151 -14.36 7.67 -10.99
N SER A 152 -14.42 8.77 -10.25
CA SER A 152 -15.67 9.52 -10.02
C SER A 152 -16.26 10.12 -11.30
N ARG A 153 -15.46 10.25 -12.39
CA ARG A 153 -15.91 10.83 -13.65
C ARG A 153 -15.50 10.00 -14.86
N LYS A 154 -16.47 9.65 -15.71
CA LYS A 154 -16.24 8.84 -16.94
C LYS A 154 -15.18 9.42 -17.88
N SER A 155 -15.08 10.74 -17.96
CA SER A 155 -14.08 11.42 -18.80
C SER A 155 -12.64 11.20 -18.31
N LEU A 156 -12.45 11.02 -17.01
CA LEU A 156 -11.14 10.75 -16.39
C LEU A 156 -10.83 9.25 -16.39
N GLY A 157 -11.83 8.38 -16.56
CA GLY A 157 -11.65 6.93 -16.59
C GLY A 157 -10.83 6.39 -17.77
N LYS A 158 -10.45 7.22 -18.75
CA LYS A 158 -9.70 6.82 -19.96
C LYS A 158 -8.29 7.38 -20.04
N ILE A 159 -7.87 8.18 -19.06
CA ILE A 159 -6.54 8.78 -19.07
C ILE A 159 -5.50 7.73 -18.67
N ALA A 160 -4.30 7.80 -19.24
CA ALA A 160 -3.22 6.86 -18.96
C ALA A 160 -2.84 6.83 -17.46
N LEU A 161 -2.95 7.98 -16.78
CA LEU A 161 -2.67 8.10 -15.35
C LEU A 161 -3.50 7.13 -14.48
N LEU A 162 -4.78 6.90 -14.79
CA LEU A 162 -5.61 5.98 -13.99
C LEU A 162 -5.08 4.54 -14.09
N SER A 163 -4.75 4.10 -15.31
CA SER A 163 -4.16 2.77 -15.57
C SER A 163 -2.82 2.60 -14.84
N GLN A 164 -1.98 3.63 -14.84
CA GLN A 164 -0.69 3.62 -14.13
C GLN A 164 -0.87 3.54 -12.60
N ILE A 165 -1.85 4.26 -12.05
CA ILE A 165 -2.19 4.18 -10.63
C ILE A 165 -2.72 2.79 -10.26
N GLU A 166 -3.59 2.22 -11.09
CA GLU A 166 -4.13 0.87 -10.90
C GLU A 166 -3.02 -0.18 -10.88
N GLU A 167 -2.11 -0.15 -11.86
CA GLU A 167 -0.96 -1.05 -11.89
C GLU A 167 -0.05 -0.84 -10.66
N SER A 168 0.23 0.41 -10.28
CA SER A 168 1.04 0.72 -9.10
C SER A 168 0.41 0.18 -7.81
N LEU A 169 -0.92 0.27 -7.67
CA LEU A 169 -1.65 -0.26 -6.52
C LEU A 169 -1.57 -1.80 -6.48
N GLU A 170 -1.71 -2.48 -7.61
CA GLU A 170 -1.55 -3.95 -7.67
C GLU A 170 -0.12 -4.38 -7.28
N GLU A 171 0.89 -3.67 -7.75
CA GLU A 171 2.30 -3.97 -7.45
C GLU A 171 2.66 -3.71 -5.98
N LEU A 172 2.13 -2.64 -5.38
CA LEU A 172 2.43 -2.24 -4.01
C LEU A 172 1.58 -2.97 -2.96
N ALA A 173 0.48 -3.62 -3.36
CA ALA A 173 -0.45 -4.28 -2.44
C ALA A 173 0.22 -5.27 -1.46
N PRO A 174 1.16 -6.15 -1.88
CA PRO A 174 1.82 -7.06 -0.94
C PRO A 174 2.66 -6.31 0.11
N ALA A 175 3.43 -5.32 -0.31
CA ALA A 175 4.29 -4.54 0.60
C ALA A 175 3.46 -3.71 1.59
N CYS A 176 2.40 -3.04 1.11
CA CYS A 176 1.46 -2.29 1.93
C CYS A 176 0.77 -3.20 2.97
N THR A 177 0.30 -4.38 2.53
CA THR A 177 -0.32 -5.38 3.40
C THR A 177 0.61 -5.77 4.55
N LEU A 178 1.87 -6.10 4.24
CA LEU A 178 2.86 -6.43 5.28
C LEU A 178 3.08 -5.27 6.25
N GLU A 179 3.31 -4.04 5.76
CA GLU A 179 3.52 -2.86 6.59
C GLU A 179 2.36 -2.65 7.57
N LEU A 180 1.12 -2.71 7.09
CA LEU A 180 -0.07 -2.54 7.92
C LEU A 180 -0.25 -3.66 8.95
N LEU A 181 0.06 -4.91 8.61
CA LEU A 181 0.02 -6.03 9.56
C LEU A 181 1.05 -5.88 10.68
N GLY A 182 2.16 -5.18 10.43
CA GLY A 182 3.24 -4.95 11.39
C GLY A 182 3.02 -3.74 12.32
N MET A 183 1.95 -2.97 12.14
CA MET A 183 1.64 -1.84 13.01
C MET A 183 1.30 -2.28 14.44
N SER A 184 1.50 -1.36 15.40
CA SER A 184 1.14 -1.61 16.79
C SER A 184 -0.36 -1.89 16.93
N GLN A 185 -0.68 -2.83 17.82
CA GLN A 185 -2.06 -3.20 18.13
C GLN A 185 -2.67 -2.13 19.05
N SER A 186 -3.14 -1.04 18.45
CA SER A 186 -3.90 0.02 19.10
C SER A 186 -5.33 0.05 18.53
N PRO A 187 -6.33 0.55 19.29
CA PRO A 187 -7.69 0.71 18.77
C PRO A 187 -7.75 1.62 17.53
N GLU A 188 -6.84 2.58 17.41
CA GLU A 188 -6.72 3.46 16.23
C GLU A 188 -6.32 2.70 14.96
N ASN A 189 -5.57 1.60 15.11
CA ASN A 189 -5.10 0.78 13.99
C ASN A 189 -6.03 -0.41 13.70
N ALA A 190 -7.10 -0.61 14.48
CA ALA A 190 -7.94 -1.79 14.38
C ALA A 190 -8.58 -1.96 12.99
N GLU A 191 -9.12 -0.89 12.42
CA GLU A 191 -9.71 -0.94 11.06
C GLU A 191 -8.66 -1.13 9.97
N ARG A 192 -7.49 -0.50 10.10
CA ARG A 192 -6.38 -0.71 9.17
C ARG A 192 -5.88 -2.15 9.20
N ARG A 193 -5.77 -2.74 10.40
CA ARG A 193 -5.39 -4.15 10.57
C ARG A 193 -6.43 -5.08 9.94
N ARG A 194 -7.72 -4.83 10.15
CA ARG A 194 -8.80 -5.61 9.52
C ARG A 194 -8.72 -5.55 8.00
N GLY A 195 -8.51 -4.35 7.44
CA GLY A 195 -8.29 -4.15 6.01
C GLY A 195 -7.08 -4.90 5.48
N ALA A 196 -5.96 -4.88 6.21
CA ALA A 196 -4.74 -5.61 5.84
C ALA A 196 -4.93 -7.13 5.87
N ILE A 197 -5.68 -7.67 6.84
CA ILE A 197 -6.02 -9.10 6.87
C ILE A 197 -6.92 -9.46 5.68
N ALA A 198 -7.89 -8.62 5.34
CA ALA A 198 -8.73 -8.83 4.16
C ALA A 198 -7.91 -8.78 2.85
N ALA A 199 -6.97 -7.84 2.74
CA ALA A 199 -6.06 -7.75 1.60
C ALA A 199 -5.14 -8.98 1.51
N LEU A 200 -4.61 -9.46 2.64
CA LEU A 200 -3.84 -10.70 2.70
C LEU A 200 -4.66 -11.90 2.21
N ARG A 201 -5.91 -12.02 2.66
CA ARG A 201 -6.82 -13.09 2.19
C ARG A 201 -7.02 -13.04 0.68
N GLU A 202 -7.25 -11.85 0.12
CA GLU A 202 -7.45 -11.69 -1.32
C GLU A 202 -6.18 -12.00 -2.11
N LEU A 203 -5.01 -11.54 -1.65
CA LEU A 203 -3.73 -11.89 -2.26
C LEU A 203 -3.52 -13.40 -2.28
N VAL A 204 -3.71 -14.08 -1.14
CA VAL A 204 -3.54 -15.54 -1.07
C VAL A 204 -4.60 -16.25 -1.92
N ARG A 205 -5.85 -15.76 -1.97
CA ARG A 205 -6.89 -16.32 -2.85
C ARG A 205 -6.45 -16.25 -4.32
N GLN A 206 -5.95 -15.12 -4.77
CA GLN A 206 -5.41 -14.94 -6.13
C GLN A 206 -4.18 -15.82 -6.40
N GLY A 207 -3.34 -16.04 -5.39
CA GLY A 207 -2.21 -16.94 -5.52
C GLY A 207 -2.62 -18.40 -5.67
N LEU A 208 -3.63 -18.83 -4.90
CA LEU A 208 -4.15 -20.20 -4.90
C LEU A 208 -4.98 -20.52 -6.15
N ASP A 209 -5.60 -19.51 -6.73
CA ASP A 209 -6.36 -19.62 -7.97
C ASP A 209 -5.38 -19.74 -9.17
N VAL A 210 -5.60 -20.76 -9.99
CA VAL A 210 -4.70 -21.13 -11.10
C VAL A 210 -4.88 -20.19 -12.30
N GLU A 211 -6.03 -19.52 -12.39
CA GLU A 211 -6.39 -18.67 -13.52
C GLU A 211 -6.02 -17.19 -13.31
N THR A 212 -5.87 -16.75 -12.06
CA THR A 212 -5.56 -15.36 -11.75
C THR A 212 -4.06 -15.11 -11.65
N SER A 213 -3.59 -14.05 -12.30
CA SER A 213 -2.23 -13.57 -12.09
C SER A 213 -2.14 -12.82 -10.75
N CYS A 214 -1.16 -13.19 -9.92
CA CYS A 214 -0.83 -12.46 -8.71
C CYS A 214 0.56 -11.83 -8.84
N ARG A 215 0.74 -10.60 -8.34
CA ARG A 215 2.02 -9.86 -8.38
C ARG A 215 3.02 -10.30 -7.29
N VAL A 216 2.64 -11.22 -6.41
CA VAL A 216 3.54 -11.79 -5.40
C VAL A 216 4.55 -12.72 -6.06
N GLN A 217 5.84 -12.37 -5.98
CA GLN A 217 6.93 -13.14 -6.61
C GLN A 217 7.46 -14.27 -5.71
N ASP A 218 7.69 -13.98 -4.43
CA ASP A 218 8.24 -14.93 -3.45
C ASP A 218 7.18 -15.26 -2.39
N TRP A 219 6.32 -16.21 -2.72
CA TRP A 219 5.24 -16.68 -1.85
C TRP A 219 5.72 -17.18 -0.48
N PRO A 220 6.73 -18.09 -0.39
CA PRO A 220 7.23 -18.55 0.91
C PRO A 220 7.67 -17.41 1.81
N CYS A 221 8.43 -16.45 1.28
CA CYS A 221 8.90 -15.30 2.06
C CYS A 221 7.75 -14.37 2.46
N PHE A 222 6.87 -14.03 1.51
CA PHE A 222 5.73 -13.15 1.75
C PHE A 222 4.79 -13.71 2.82
N LEU A 223 4.34 -14.96 2.67
CA LEU A 223 3.36 -15.56 3.55
C LEU A 223 3.96 -15.83 4.95
N THR A 224 5.22 -16.26 5.02
CA THR A 224 5.92 -16.40 6.32
C THR A 224 5.99 -15.07 7.05
N GLN A 225 6.34 -13.97 6.37
CA GLN A 225 6.35 -12.64 6.97
C GLN A 225 4.96 -12.18 7.43
N ALA A 226 3.93 -12.48 6.65
CA ALA A 226 2.55 -12.14 6.99
C ALA A 226 2.08 -12.91 8.23
N LEU A 227 2.23 -14.25 8.24
CA LEU A 227 1.82 -15.10 9.36
C LEU A 227 2.54 -14.73 10.66
N ASN A 228 3.82 -14.36 10.60
CA ASN A 228 4.57 -13.91 11.78
C ASN A 228 4.07 -12.58 12.38
N ARG A 229 3.27 -11.79 11.64
CA ARG A 229 2.65 -10.54 12.10
C ARG A 229 1.20 -10.73 12.57
N LEU A 230 0.65 -11.94 12.44
CA LEU A 230 -0.72 -12.29 12.82
C LEU A 230 -0.77 -12.95 14.20
N MET A 231 -1.90 -12.78 14.89
CA MET A 231 -2.26 -13.54 16.08
C MET A 231 -2.73 -14.96 15.71
N ALA A 232 -2.66 -15.90 16.65
CA ALA A 232 -3.11 -17.27 16.41
C ALA A 232 -4.57 -17.35 15.94
N SER A 233 -5.47 -16.53 16.49
CA SER A 233 -6.86 -16.43 16.03
C SER A 233 -6.96 -15.94 14.59
N GLU A 234 -6.21 -14.90 14.23
CA GLU A 234 -6.23 -14.35 12.87
C GLU A 234 -5.64 -15.32 11.85
N ILE A 235 -4.65 -16.13 12.23
CA ILE A 235 -4.09 -17.20 11.39
C ILE A 235 -5.16 -18.28 11.15
N VAL A 236 -5.79 -18.77 12.21
CA VAL A 236 -6.84 -19.81 12.13
C VAL A 236 -8.00 -19.33 11.25
N ASP A 237 -8.40 -18.07 11.39
CA ASP A 237 -9.50 -17.49 10.61
C ASP A 237 -9.08 -17.03 9.21
N LEU A 238 -7.79 -17.10 8.84
CA LEU A 238 -7.29 -16.52 7.59
C LEU A 238 -7.90 -17.23 6.37
N LEU A 239 -7.88 -18.56 6.35
CA LEU A 239 -8.28 -19.42 5.23
C LEU A 239 -9.01 -20.68 5.75
N PRO A 240 -9.78 -21.38 4.90
CA PRO A 240 -10.33 -22.70 5.23
C PRO A 240 -9.22 -23.77 5.22
N TRP A 241 -8.41 -23.81 6.27
CA TRP A 241 -7.19 -24.63 6.34
C TRP A 241 -7.42 -26.15 6.27
N ASP A 242 -8.59 -26.61 6.71
CA ASP A 242 -9.02 -28.00 6.64
C ASP A 242 -9.30 -28.44 5.21
N GLU A 243 -10.04 -27.64 4.44
CA GLU A 243 -10.24 -27.87 3.00
C GLU A 243 -8.90 -27.87 2.25
N LEU A 244 -8.04 -26.90 2.57
CA LEU A 244 -6.69 -26.79 2.02
C LEU A 244 -5.84 -28.04 2.36
N ALA A 245 -5.93 -28.58 3.57
CA ALA A 245 -5.23 -29.80 3.96
C ALA A 245 -5.73 -31.03 3.18
N ILE A 246 -7.04 -31.14 2.93
CA ILE A 246 -7.61 -32.22 2.11
C ILE A 246 -7.08 -32.15 0.68
N THR A 247 -7.15 -30.98 0.05
CA THR A 247 -6.63 -30.76 -1.30
C THR A 247 -5.15 -31.10 -1.40
N ARG A 248 -4.33 -30.69 -0.41
CA ARG A 248 -2.88 -30.94 -0.39
C ARG A 248 -2.50 -32.42 -0.36
N LYS A 249 -3.35 -33.29 0.22
CA LYS A 249 -3.13 -34.75 0.24
C LYS A 249 -3.15 -35.34 -1.18
N ASN A 250 -3.92 -34.77 -2.10
CA ASN A 250 -3.98 -35.21 -3.50
C ASN A 250 -2.86 -34.60 -4.36
N LYS A 251 -1.64 -35.15 -4.24
CA LYS A 251 -0.42 -34.68 -4.93
C LYS A 251 -0.53 -34.58 -6.46
N LYS A 252 -1.49 -35.28 -7.07
CA LYS A 252 -1.68 -35.31 -8.53
C LYS A 252 -2.54 -34.18 -9.06
N SER A 253 -3.32 -33.53 -8.19
CA SER A 253 -4.17 -32.40 -8.57
C SER A 253 -3.35 -31.15 -8.85
N LEU A 254 -3.79 -30.36 -9.84
CA LEU A 254 -3.13 -29.09 -10.18
C LEU A 254 -3.26 -28.08 -9.03
N GLU A 255 -4.42 -28.09 -8.36
CA GLU A 255 -4.70 -27.27 -7.19
C GLU A 255 -3.70 -27.58 -6.06
N SER A 256 -3.39 -28.86 -5.81
CA SER A 256 -2.38 -29.23 -4.81
C SER A 256 -0.99 -28.75 -5.20
N GLN A 257 -0.64 -28.79 -6.49
CA GLN A 257 0.68 -28.32 -6.96
C GLN A 257 0.80 -26.81 -6.80
N ASN A 258 -0.22 -26.04 -7.21
CA ASN A 258 -0.22 -24.59 -7.05
C ASN A 258 -0.16 -24.19 -5.57
N GLN A 259 -0.98 -24.84 -4.74
CA GLN A 259 -0.99 -24.60 -3.30
C GLN A 259 0.38 -24.84 -2.63
N ARG A 260 1.20 -25.79 -3.12
CA ARG A 260 2.56 -26.03 -2.58
C ARG A 260 3.55 -24.91 -2.90
N VAL A 261 3.31 -24.15 -3.98
CA VAL A 261 4.10 -22.97 -4.33
C VAL A 261 3.71 -21.79 -3.45
N VAL A 262 2.41 -21.58 -3.24
CA VAL A 262 1.86 -20.45 -2.48
C VAL A 262 2.01 -20.64 -0.96
N ILE A 263 1.73 -21.86 -0.50
CA ILE A 263 1.73 -22.24 0.92
C ILE A 263 2.73 -23.38 1.09
N ASP A 264 3.94 -23.00 1.48
CA ASP A 264 5.02 -23.94 1.74
C ASP A 264 4.81 -24.73 3.05
N PHE A 265 5.72 -25.66 3.31
CA PHE A 265 5.71 -26.45 4.54
C PHE A 265 5.71 -25.58 5.80
N ASN A 266 6.57 -24.55 5.84
CA ASN A 266 6.75 -23.72 7.04
C ASN A 266 5.49 -22.92 7.37
N CYS A 267 4.79 -22.43 6.36
CA CYS A 267 3.49 -21.77 6.52
C CYS A 267 2.46 -22.76 7.09
N PHE A 268 2.33 -23.95 6.51
CA PHE A 268 1.43 -24.99 7.02
C PHE A 268 1.76 -25.41 8.46
N TYR A 269 3.04 -25.53 8.80
CA TYR A 269 3.47 -25.85 10.16
C TYR A 269 3.17 -24.71 11.15
N THR A 270 3.29 -23.45 10.71
CA THR A 270 2.88 -22.29 11.53
C THR A 270 1.38 -22.30 11.80
N VAL A 271 0.57 -22.66 10.82
CA VAL A 271 -0.89 -22.83 10.95
C VAL A 271 -1.22 -23.96 11.91
N LEU A 272 -0.54 -25.11 11.83
CA LEU A 272 -0.68 -26.21 12.79
C LEU A 272 -0.46 -25.69 14.23
N ARG A 273 0.65 -24.99 14.47
CA ARG A 273 0.96 -24.43 15.78
C ARG A 273 -0.09 -23.43 16.25
N ALA A 274 -0.61 -22.60 15.36
CA ALA A 274 -1.68 -21.64 15.67
C ALA A 274 -2.97 -22.34 16.11
N HIS A 275 -3.40 -23.39 15.40
CA HIS A 275 -4.58 -24.18 15.77
C HIS A 275 -4.42 -24.87 17.12
N VAL A 276 -3.25 -25.48 17.38
CA VAL A 276 -2.95 -26.09 18.69
C VAL A 276 -2.98 -25.05 19.80
N ALA A 277 -2.28 -23.92 19.63
CA ALA A 277 -2.19 -22.87 20.64
C ALA A 277 -3.56 -22.25 20.95
N LEU A 278 -4.34 -21.94 19.91
CA LEU A 278 -5.67 -21.36 20.06
C LEU A 278 -6.66 -22.38 20.63
N GLY A 279 -6.69 -23.61 20.11
CA GLY A 279 -7.56 -24.67 20.62
C GLY A 279 -7.30 -25.00 22.09
N PHE A 280 -6.04 -25.07 22.50
CA PHE A 280 -5.67 -25.32 23.89
C PHE A 280 -6.08 -24.17 24.81
N SER A 281 -5.69 -22.94 24.44
CA SER A 281 -5.97 -21.75 25.26
C SER A 281 -7.47 -21.45 25.39
N SER A 282 -8.24 -21.69 24.32
CA SER A 282 -9.70 -21.48 24.29
C SER A 282 -10.52 -22.70 24.71
N LYS A 283 -9.86 -23.84 25.01
CA LYS A 283 -10.49 -25.13 25.32
C LYS A 283 -11.44 -25.64 24.22
N GLN A 284 -11.16 -25.31 22.97
CA GLN A 284 -11.94 -25.74 21.81
C GLN A 284 -11.33 -27.01 21.20
N LYS A 285 -12.02 -28.14 21.39
CA LYS A 285 -11.58 -29.44 20.86
C LYS A 285 -11.57 -29.48 19.32
N GLU A 286 -12.53 -28.83 18.67
CA GLU A 286 -12.62 -28.76 17.21
C GLU A 286 -11.34 -28.20 16.57
N LEU A 287 -10.73 -27.17 17.17
CA LEU A 287 -9.48 -26.60 16.68
C LEU A 287 -8.30 -27.58 16.82
N ILE A 288 -8.30 -28.41 17.86
CA ILE A 288 -7.29 -29.47 18.03
C ILE A 288 -7.51 -30.61 17.02
N GLU A 289 -8.76 -30.93 16.68
CA GLU A 289 -9.07 -31.89 15.61
C GLU A 289 -8.61 -31.38 14.24
N LYS A 290 -8.84 -30.09 13.94
CA LYS A 290 -8.31 -29.44 12.73
C LYS A 290 -6.78 -29.45 12.72
N ALA A 291 -6.13 -29.14 13.84
CA ALA A 291 -4.68 -29.24 13.99
C ALA A 291 -4.18 -30.66 13.66
N LYS A 292 -4.82 -31.70 14.21
CA LYS A 292 -4.49 -33.10 13.91
C LYS A 292 -4.60 -33.40 12.42
N SER A 293 -5.69 -33.00 11.77
CA SER A 293 -5.90 -33.19 10.31
C SER A 293 -4.79 -32.54 9.47
N ILE A 294 -4.38 -31.32 9.85
CA ILE A 294 -3.26 -30.60 9.22
C ILE A 294 -1.94 -31.34 9.44
N CYS A 295 -1.67 -31.85 10.65
CA CYS A 295 -0.48 -32.63 10.97
C CYS A 295 -0.39 -33.90 10.12
N GLU A 296 -1.48 -34.68 10.05
CA GLU A 296 -1.58 -35.88 9.21
C GLU A 296 -1.38 -35.55 7.72
N CYS A 297 -1.90 -34.42 7.26
CA CYS A 297 -1.67 -33.93 5.90
C CYS A 297 -0.17 -33.70 5.63
N LEU A 298 0.56 -33.04 6.53
CA LEU A 298 1.99 -32.80 6.34
C LEU A 298 2.80 -34.09 6.36
N ILE A 299 2.48 -35.02 7.27
CA ILE A 299 3.12 -36.35 7.33
C ILE A 299 2.88 -37.12 6.02
N ALA A 300 1.62 -37.26 5.60
CA ALA A 300 1.28 -38.05 4.40
C ALA A 300 1.79 -37.40 3.10
N SER A 301 1.75 -36.07 3.04
CA SER A 301 1.97 -35.35 1.79
C SER A 301 3.44 -34.96 1.57
N GLU A 302 4.23 -34.79 2.63
CA GLU A 302 5.63 -34.33 2.56
C GLU A 302 6.61 -35.27 3.28
N GLY A 303 6.12 -36.31 3.98
CA GLY A 303 6.98 -37.26 4.69
C GLY A 303 7.64 -36.67 5.94
N ALA A 304 7.09 -35.59 6.47
CA ALA A 304 7.64 -34.90 7.64
C ALA A 304 7.53 -35.76 8.91
N ASP A 305 8.59 -35.76 9.73
CA ASP A 305 8.57 -36.43 11.04
C ASP A 305 7.91 -35.51 12.09
N LEU A 306 6.58 -35.58 12.17
CA LEU A 306 5.75 -34.79 13.09
C LEU A 306 5.05 -35.68 14.14
N LYS A 307 5.67 -36.81 14.49
CA LYS A 307 5.08 -37.79 15.43
C LYS A 307 4.81 -37.20 16.82
N LEU A 308 5.65 -36.27 17.26
CA LEU A 308 5.48 -35.59 18.54
C LEU A 308 4.26 -34.67 18.50
N GLU A 309 4.10 -33.87 17.44
CA GLU A 309 2.95 -33.00 17.23
C GLU A 309 1.64 -33.79 17.11
N GLU A 310 1.66 -34.91 16.38
CA GLU A 310 0.52 -35.82 16.26
C GLU A 310 0.14 -36.41 17.62
N ALA A 311 1.12 -36.95 18.36
CA ALA A 311 0.88 -37.49 19.70
C ALA A 311 0.38 -36.41 20.67
N PHE A 312 0.88 -35.18 20.56
CA PHE A 312 0.43 -34.05 21.37
C PHE A 312 -1.03 -33.69 21.06
N CYS A 313 -1.43 -33.68 19.78
CA CYS A 313 -2.83 -33.47 19.40
C CYS A 313 -3.73 -34.57 19.97
N LEU A 314 -3.33 -35.85 19.86
CA LEU A 314 -4.07 -36.99 20.43
C LEU A 314 -4.21 -36.88 21.96
N PHE A 315 -3.14 -36.47 22.64
CA PHE A 315 -3.14 -36.21 24.08
C PHE A 315 -4.14 -35.12 24.46
N LEU A 316 -4.11 -33.97 23.79
CA LEU A 316 -5.03 -32.87 24.04
C LEU A 316 -6.50 -33.25 23.77
N LEU A 317 -6.76 -34.20 22.87
CA LEU A 317 -8.09 -34.74 22.61
C LEU A 317 -8.52 -35.82 23.62
N GLY A 318 -7.62 -36.29 24.49
CA GLY A 318 -7.86 -37.42 25.39
C GLY A 318 -7.93 -38.77 24.68
N GLN A 319 -7.36 -38.87 23.48
CA GLN A 319 -7.36 -40.07 22.63
C GLN A 319 -6.13 -40.97 22.88
N THR A 320 -5.47 -40.84 24.04
CA THR A 320 -4.35 -41.70 24.43
C THR A 320 -4.88 -43.05 24.90
N GLY A 321 -5.19 -43.93 23.94
CA GLY A 321 -5.34 -45.37 24.13
C GLY A 321 -6.47 -45.83 25.05
N SER A 322 -7.67 -46.04 24.50
CA SER A 322 -8.50 -47.17 24.96
C SER A 322 -7.94 -48.45 24.33
N GLY A 323 -7.22 -49.24 25.13
CA GLY A 323 -6.84 -50.61 24.77
C GLY A 323 -5.33 -50.90 24.71
N SER A 324 -4.67 -50.96 25.88
CA SER A 324 -3.70 -51.98 26.29
C SER A 324 -2.96 -51.49 27.53
N SER A 325 -3.28 -52.09 28.68
CA SER A 325 -2.40 -52.09 29.83
C SER A 325 -1.11 -52.81 29.46
N SER A 326 -0.08 -52.05 29.09
CA SER A 326 1.31 -52.54 29.13
C SER A 326 2.23 -51.35 29.42
N ASN A 327 2.58 -51.21 30.70
CA ASN A 327 3.72 -50.49 31.26
C ASN A 327 4.46 -49.53 30.31
N ALA A 328 4.09 -48.25 30.34
CA ALA A 328 5.02 -47.20 29.91
C ALA A 328 5.99 -46.94 31.06
N SER A 329 7.17 -47.54 31.00
CA SER A 329 8.32 -47.02 31.73
C SER A 329 8.55 -45.58 31.28
N SER A 330 8.73 -44.69 32.26
CA SER A 330 9.14 -43.30 32.05
C SER A 330 10.40 -43.25 31.17
N VAL A 331 10.24 -42.94 29.88
CA VAL A 331 11.37 -42.65 29.01
C VAL A 331 11.85 -41.25 29.34
N GLN A 332 12.94 -41.17 30.09
CA GLN A 332 13.78 -39.97 30.17
C GLN A 332 14.21 -39.60 28.74
N LEU A 333 13.71 -38.48 28.25
CA LEU A 333 14.21 -37.85 27.04
C LEU A 333 15.64 -37.34 27.31
N GLU A 334 16.64 -38.12 26.91
CA GLU A 334 18.00 -37.63 26.77
C GLU A 334 18.04 -36.52 25.70
N ARG A 335 18.40 -35.31 26.14
CA ARG A 335 18.58 -34.15 25.28
C ARG A 335 19.91 -34.26 24.56
N ASN A 336 19.94 -34.82 23.36
CA ASN A 336 21.01 -34.56 22.41
C ASN A 336 20.64 -33.36 21.53
N LEU A 337 20.75 -32.16 22.11
CA LEU A 337 20.73 -30.89 21.35
C LEU A 337 22.11 -30.66 20.72
N GLY A 338 22.43 -31.45 19.69
CA GLY A 338 23.47 -31.11 18.72
C GLY A 338 22.95 -30.06 17.75
N MET A 339 22.67 -28.85 18.23
CA MET A 339 22.21 -27.75 17.38
C MET A 339 23.43 -27.14 16.68
N HIS A 340 23.66 -27.58 15.44
CA HIS A 340 24.59 -26.90 14.53
C HIS A 340 24.08 -25.47 14.35
N ARG A 341 24.69 -24.53 15.08
CA ARG A 341 24.39 -23.10 15.02
C ARG A 341 24.92 -22.58 13.67
N GLY A 342 24.14 -22.82 12.62
CA GLY A 342 24.41 -22.28 11.30
C GLY A 342 24.33 -20.76 11.35
N LYS A 343 25.45 -20.10 11.04
CA LYS A 343 25.60 -18.65 10.83
C LYS A 343 24.80 -18.17 9.61
N ALA A 344 23.50 -18.48 9.54
CA ALA A 344 22.59 -18.04 8.48
C ALA A 344 21.89 -16.71 8.80
N TRP A 345 21.90 -16.30 10.07
CA TRP A 345 21.16 -15.15 10.57
C TRP A 345 21.81 -13.81 10.19
N ASP A 346 23.14 -13.76 10.03
CA ASP A 346 23.86 -12.51 9.73
C ASP A 346 23.90 -12.16 8.23
N GLY A 347 23.49 -13.09 7.34
CA GLY A 347 23.49 -12.88 5.88
C GLY A 347 22.15 -12.46 5.27
N TRP A 348 21.03 -12.66 5.99
CA TRP A 348 19.68 -12.45 5.45
C TRP A 348 19.21 -10.99 5.52
N PHE A 349 19.63 -10.23 6.52
CA PHE A 349 19.28 -8.80 6.63
C PHE A 349 19.88 -7.94 5.50
N ALA A 350 20.94 -8.41 4.82
CA ALA A 350 21.64 -7.64 3.80
C ALA A 350 21.04 -7.76 2.37
N ARG A 351 20.24 -8.80 2.08
CA ARG A 351 19.72 -9.07 0.72
C ARG A 351 18.25 -8.67 0.49
N GLY A 352 17.42 -8.62 1.54
CA GLY A 352 16.00 -8.28 1.44
C GLY A 352 15.70 -6.81 1.12
N VAL A 353 16.67 -5.90 1.28
CA VAL A 353 16.51 -4.46 1.03
C VAL A 353 16.74 -4.08 -0.44
N LEU A 354 17.34 -4.97 -1.25
CA LEU A 354 17.71 -4.66 -2.62
C LEU A 354 16.60 -4.93 -3.65
N VAL A 355 15.73 -5.92 -3.41
CA VAL A 355 14.64 -6.28 -4.33
C VAL A 355 13.47 -5.30 -4.23
N GLY A 356 13.18 -4.80 -3.03
CA GLY A 356 12.20 -3.71 -2.84
C GLY A 356 12.62 -2.41 -3.53
N ARG A 357 13.92 -2.18 -3.75
CA ARG A 357 14.44 -1.00 -4.46
C ARG A 357 14.29 -1.07 -5.98
N ILE A 358 14.18 -2.25 -6.57
CA ILE A 358 14.06 -2.40 -8.03
C ILE A 358 12.60 -2.22 -8.48
N THR A 359 11.63 -2.72 -7.71
CA THR A 359 10.20 -2.40 -7.91
C THR A 359 9.88 -0.97 -7.48
N LEU A 360 10.44 -0.47 -6.38
CA LEU A 360 10.34 0.96 -6.09
C LEU A 360 11.02 1.81 -7.16
N ALA A 361 12.12 1.40 -7.81
CA ALA A 361 12.71 2.17 -8.90
C ALA A 361 11.91 2.11 -10.20
N GLY A 362 11.09 1.07 -10.42
CA GLY A 362 10.14 0.98 -11.53
C GLY A 362 8.87 1.78 -11.28
N VAL A 363 8.28 1.69 -10.09
CA VAL A 363 7.08 2.46 -9.68
C VAL A 363 7.44 3.91 -9.38
N LEU A 364 8.55 4.19 -8.69
CA LEU A 364 9.16 5.52 -8.70
C LEU A 364 9.50 5.84 -10.14
N GLY A 365 10.09 4.97 -10.96
CA GLY A 365 10.36 5.23 -12.38
C GLY A 365 9.14 5.75 -13.14
N CYS A 366 7.95 5.17 -12.98
CA CYS A 366 6.71 5.61 -13.62
C CYS A 366 6.11 6.86 -12.94
N ILE A 367 6.08 6.92 -11.61
CA ILE A 367 5.59 8.08 -10.83
C ILE A 367 6.53 9.28 -10.99
N VAL A 368 7.83 9.04 -11.12
CA VAL A 368 8.94 9.97 -11.37
C VAL A 368 9.02 10.27 -12.86
N PHE A 369 8.60 9.41 -13.78
CA PHE A 369 8.47 9.78 -15.20
C PHE A 369 7.27 10.73 -15.41
N ALA A 370 6.16 10.50 -14.71
CA ALA A 370 5.07 11.48 -14.59
C ALA A 370 5.55 12.74 -13.82
N SER A 371 6.19 12.58 -12.66
CA SER A 371 6.59 13.71 -11.80
C SER A 371 7.91 14.42 -12.16
N LEU A 372 8.74 13.94 -13.08
CA LEU A 372 9.95 14.62 -13.57
C LEU A 372 9.68 15.43 -14.83
N ARG A 373 8.52 15.28 -15.47
CA ARG A 373 8.01 16.30 -16.41
C ARG A 373 7.61 17.60 -15.68
N LEU A 374 7.50 17.56 -14.34
CA LEU A 374 7.24 18.70 -13.45
C LEU A 374 8.51 19.39 -12.89
N LYS A 375 9.71 18.94 -13.26
CA LYS A 375 10.97 19.66 -12.96
C LYS A 375 11.94 19.56 -14.13
N ALA A 376 11.63 20.32 -15.18
CA ALA A 376 12.59 20.92 -16.09
C ALA A 376 12.17 22.38 -16.31
#